data_AF-A0A6G9YGX4-F1
#
_entry.id   AF-A0A6G9YGX4-F1
#
_cell.length_a   1.000
_cell.length_b   1.000
_cell.length_c   1.000
_cell.angle_alpha   90.00
_cell.angle_beta   90.00
_cell.angle_gamma   90.00
#
_symmetry.space_group_name_H-M   'P 1'
#
loop_
_entity.id
_entity.type
_entity.pdbx_description
1 polymer ?
#
loop_
_entity_poly.entity_id
_entity_poly.type
_entity_poly.pdbx_seq_one_letter_code
_entity_poly.pdbx_strand_id
1 'polypeptide(L)'
;MATTAADLDTRSDLYALGMVLWELLTGRLPFADQPGAGESDSSLAAMIDLRGQPIEARYEAMAPADCPPILRHALLTCLSPEPADRYASGAELAHQLQLSLDRTARDLVDPPARSIRARFRMRPMPVVTLSSALGQLLGGLYLMGHNTRLLQHTLTASAQTGLDHLATIVIALGYPLGVGLLLYWCRLVFLIPDGLRRGKRYDEATLARARADTLACGDRIAGVAFTGWLVALGIFLIQLHRTADLSAGLLANLIASHIVAAAVAVVYTYFPVTFFVLRWYYPGLVAAGHTSPEDTARLRLLARRSRVYLGVAASVPLIGVAAGLAFLSPEQQQIVIESIVALCVVGLLAFVIALRVFYTLDSDLHALRRIADPRD
;
A
#
# COMPACT_ATOMS: atom_id res chain seq x y z
N MET A 1 -24.46 41.74 4.88
CA MET A 1 -25.91 41.50 4.92
C MET A 1 -26.22 40.87 6.26
N ALA A 2 -27.27 41.29 6.96
CA ALA A 2 -27.63 40.69 8.25
C ALA A 2 -28.18 39.28 8.01
N THR A 3 -27.57 38.27 8.63
CA THR A 3 -28.02 36.87 8.59
C THR A 3 -29.36 36.75 9.29
N THR A 4 -30.31 36.05 8.68
CA THR A 4 -31.67 35.84 9.20
C THR A 4 -31.85 34.40 9.67
N ALA A 5 -32.92 34.12 10.43
CA ALA A 5 -33.24 32.75 10.85
C ALA A 5 -33.47 31.79 9.68
N ALA A 6 -33.84 32.30 8.51
CA ALA A 6 -34.01 31.51 7.28
C ALA A 6 -32.67 31.07 6.66
N ASP A 7 -31.56 31.69 7.05
CA ASP A 7 -30.20 31.34 6.60
C ASP A 7 -29.55 30.25 7.47
N LEU A 8 -30.23 29.83 8.55
CA LEU A 8 -29.78 28.71 9.39
C LEU A 8 -30.02 27.38 8.69
N ASP A 9 -29.01 26.52 8.73
CA ASP A 9 -29.11 25.15 8.25
C ASP A 9 -28.59 24.14 9.29
N THR A 10 -28.56 22.87 8.89
CA THR A 10 -28.13 21.74 9.70
C THR A 10 -26.73 21.89 10.30
N ARG A 11 -25.87 22.76 9.75
CA ARG A 11 -24.51 23.01 10.26
C ARG A 11 -24.52 23.79 11.57
N SER A 12 -25.65 24.40 11.93
CA SER A 12 -25.88 25.00 13.25
C SER A 12 -26.01 23.92 14.32
N ASP A 13 -26.75 22.84 14.02
CA ASP A 13 -26.90 21.69 14.93
C ASP A 13 -25.56 20.95 15.11
N LEU A 14 -24.76 20.84 14.05
CA LEU A 14 -23.43 20.23 14.12
C LEU A 14 -22.46 21.04 14.99
N TYR A 15 -22.57 22.37 14.96
CA TYR A 15 -21.81 23.24 15.86
C TYR A 15 -22.22 23.01 17.32
N ALA A 16 -23.54 23.01 17.60
CA ALA A 16 -24.07 22.77 18.94
C ALA A 16 -23.67 21.38 19.48
N LEU A 17 -23.74 20.34 18.64
CA LEU A 17 -23.28 19.00 19.01
C LEU A 17 -21.77 18.99 19.27
N GLY A 18 -20.96 19.67 18.45
CA GLY A 18 -19.52 19.84 18.65
C GLY A 18 -19.18 20.47 20.01
N MET A 19 -19.95 21.49 20.43
CA MET A 19 -19.82 22.11 21.75
C MET A 19 -20.07 21.12 22.88
N VAL A 20 -21.17 20.36 22.82
CA VAL A 20 -21.53 19.36 23.84
C VAL A 20 -20.48 18.26 23.92
N LEU A 21 -20.03 17.73 22.79
CA LEU A 21 -18.99 16.70 22.75
C LEU A 21 -17.64 17.21 23.28
N TRP A 22 -17.31 18.47 23.01
CA TRP A 22 -16.10 19.11 23.56
C TRP A 22 -16.19 19.27 25.08
N GLU A 23 -17.34 19.69 25.59
CA GLU A 23 -17.59 19.78 27.02
C GLU A 23 -17.51 18.41 27.70
N LEU A 24 -18.07 17.36 27.09
CA LEU A 24 -17.93 15.99 27.60
C LEU A 24 -16.48 15.50 27.59
N LEU A 25 -15.70 15.87 26.56
CA LEU A 25 -14.30 15.46 26.42
C LEU A 25 -13.37 16.17 27.40
N THR A 26 -13.60 17.46 27.66
CA THR A 26 -12.68 18.33 28.41
C THR A 26 -13.19 18.76 29.79
N GLY A 27 -14.48 18.52 30.07
CA GLY A 27 -15.20 19.02 31.23
C GLY A 27 -15.46 20.53 31.20
N ARG A 28 -15.22 21.21 30.07
CA ARG A 28 -15.31 22.67 29.93
C ARG A 28 -15.87 23.06 28.55
N LEU A 29 -16.70 24.09 28.50
CA LEU A 29 -17.09 24.72 27.25
C LEU A 29 -15.88 25.40 26.59
N PRO A 30 -15.69 25.29 25.26
CA PRO A 30 -14.60 25.96 24.57
C PRO A 30 -14.79 27.48 24.62
N PHE A 31 -16.01 27.98 24.39
CA PHE A 31 -16.33 29.41 24.43
C PHE A 31 -17.19 29.72 25.67
N ALA A 32 -16.60 29.64 26.86
CA ALA A 32 -17.31 29.97 28.09
C ALA A 32 -17.67 31.46 28.11
N ASP A 33 -18.94 31.77 28.38
CA ASP A 33 -19.40 33.14 28.54
C ASP A 33 -18.74 33.80 29.77
N GLN A 34 -18.64 35.13 29.77
CA GLN A 34 -18.13 35.85 30.92
C GLN A 34 -19.05 35.59 32.13
N PRO A 35 -18.50 35.25 33.32
CA PRO A 35 -19.32 35.06 34.51
C PRO A 35 -20.19 36.29 34.79
N GLY A 36 -21.51 36.11 34.85
CA GLY A 36 -22.47 37.19 35.11
C GLY A 36 -22.98 37.94 33.87
N ALA A 37 -22.62 37.51 32.66
CA ALA A 37 -23.26 37.98 31.43
C ALA A 37 -24.71 37.48 31.38
N GLY A 38 -25.67 38.30 31.82
CA GLY A 38 -27.11 37.99 31.68
C GLY A 38 -27.56 37.95 30.21
N GLU A 39 -28.87 37.80 29.98
CA GLU A 39 -29.47 37.86 28.64
C GLU A 39 -29.59 39.32 28.18
N SER A 40 -28.59 39.81 27.43
CA SER A 40 -28.55 41.18 26.91
C SER A 40 -28.01 41.19 25.48
N ASP A 41 -28.38 42.20 24.68
CA ASP A 41 -27.84 42.34 23.32
C ASP A 41 -26.31 42.47 23.31
N SER A 42 -25.74 43.08 24.36
CA SER A 42 -24.29 43.17 24.55
C SER A 42 -23.62 41.82 24.82
N SER A 43 -24.26 40.92 25.57
CA SER A 43 -23.70 39.58 25.81
C SER A 43 -23.82 38.68 24.58
N LEU A 44 -24.91 38.81 23.81
CA LEU A 44 -25.05 38.15 22.52
C LEU A 44 -23.97 38.61 21.52
N ALA A 45 -23.73 39.92 21.40
CA ALA A 45 -22.68 40.45 20.54
C ALA A 45 -21.28 39.95 20.95
N ALA A 46 -20.97 39.95 22.25
CA ALA A 46 -19.70 39.43 22.77
C ALA A 46 -19.53 37.92 22.49
N MET A 47 -20.61 37.13 22.60
CA MET A 47 -20.59 35.70 22.28
C MET A 47 -20.34 35.46 20.78
N ILE A 48 -20.97 36.25 19.90
CA ILE A 48 -20.76 36.18 18.45
C ILE A 48 -19.31 36.52 18.11
N ASP A 49 -18.77 37.61 18.67
CA ASP A 49 -17.38 38.02 18.46
C ASP A 49 -16.38 36.95 18.94
N LEU A 50 -16.64 36.34 20.10
CA LEU A 50 -15.79 35.26 20.63
C LEU A 50 -15.80 34.02 19.73
N ARG A 51 -16.97 33.64 19.21
CA ARG A 51 -17.14 32.46 18.35
C ARG A 51 -16.73 32.71 16.89
N GLY A 52 -16.66 33.97 16.48
CA GLY A 52 -16.18 34.41 15.17
C GLY A 52 -14.65 34.37 15.03
N GLN A 53 -13.92 34.26 16.14
CA GLN A 53 -12.46 34.19 16.12
C GLN A 53 -11.97 32.81 15.71
N PRO A 54 -10.81 32.71 15.01
CA PRO A 54 -10.17 31.43 14.76
C PRO A 54 -9.98 30.65 16.06
N ILE A 55 -10.16 29.34 16.01
CA ILE A 55 -9.94 28.47 17.15
C ILE A 55 -8.48 28.61 17.60
N GLU A 56 -8.27 29.27 18.73
CA GLU A 56 -6.94 29.49 19.28
C GLU A 56 -6.24 28.17 19.64
N ALA A 57 -4.90 28.14 19.52
CA ALA A 57 -4.07 26.99 19.89
C ALA A 57 -4.27 26.53 21.35
N ARG A 58 -4.83 27.40 22.22
CA ARG A 58 -5.22 27.04 23.58
C ARG A 58 -6.27 25.92 23.62
N TYR A 59 -7.16 25.83 22.65
CA TYR A 59 -8.17 24.76 22.58
C TYR A 59 -7.53 23.42 22.20
N GLU A 60 -6.52 23.41 21.34
CA GLU A 60 -5.75 22.19 21.05
C GLU A 60 -5.06 21.61 22.29
N ALA A 61 -4.69 22.47 23.25
CA ALA A 61 -4.06 22.11 24.51
C ALA A 61 -5.06 21.69 25.62
N MET A 62 -6.36 21.95 25.46
CA MET A 62 -7.40 21.55 26.42
C MET A 62 -7.83 20.10 26.28
N ALA A 63 -7.65 19.50 25.10
CA ALA A 63 -7.97 18.10 24.88
C ALA A 63 -7.01 17.19 25.69
N PRO A 64 -7.51 16.09 26.30
CA PRO A 64 -6.65 15.12 26.98
C PRO A 64 -5.51 14.62 26.10
N ALA A 65 -4.35 14.32 26.70
CA ALA A 65 -3.17 13.88 25.96
C ALA A 65 -3.38 12.55 25.21
N ASP A 66 -4.30 11.72 25.68
CA ASP A 66 -4.73 10.46 25.09
C ASP A 66 -5.90 10.60 24.11
N CYS A 67 -6.45 11.82 23.95
CA CYS A 67 -7.50 12.09 22.98
C CYS A 67 -6.99 11.84 21.54
N PRO A 68 -7.62 10.92 20.78
CA PRO A 68 -7.29 10.70 19.38
C PRO A 68 -7.28 12.00 18.58
N PRO A 69 -6.19 12.33 17.86
CA PRO A 69 -6.15 13.54 17.05
C PRO A 69 -7.26 13.61 15.99
N ILE A 70 -7.74 12.47 15.47
CA ILE A 70 -8.91 12.42 14.58
C ILE A 70 -10.21 12.89 15.28
N LEU A 71 -10.43 12.50 16.53
CA LEU A 71 -11.57 12.95 17.32
C LEU A 71 -11.45 14.46 17.57
N ARG A 72 -10.26 14.90 17.99
CA ARG A 72 -9.98 16.32 18.23
C ARG A 72 -10.24 17.15 16.98
N HIS A 73 -9.70 16.74 15.84
CA HIS A 73 -9.89 17.41 14.57
C HIS A 73 -11.38 17.49 14.21
N ALA A 74 -12.12 16.38 14.34
CA ALA A 74 -13.55 16.37 14.06
C ALA A 74 -14.34 17.36 14.91
N LEU A 75 -14.05 17.42 16.21
CA LEU A 75 -14.69 18.40 17.09
C LEU A 75 -14.29 19.83 16.73
N LEU A 76 -13.03 20.09 16.40
CA LEU A 76 -12.56 21.41 15.98
C LEU A 76 -13.20 21.85 14.65
N THR A 77 -13.38 20.95 13.69
CA THR A 77 -14.09 21.22 12.43
C THR A 77 -15.55 21.58 12.67
N CYS A 78 -16.25 20.94 13.62
CA CYS A 78 -17.60 21.34 14.01
C CYS A 78 -17.65 22.77 14.58
N LEU A 79 -16.60 23.18 15.27
CA LEU A 79 -16.48 24.47 15.96
C LEU A 79 -15.94 25.59 15.06
N SER A 80 -15.71 25.33 13.76
CA SER A 80 -15.27 26.35 12.80
C SER A 80 -16.22 27.57 12.78
N PRO A 81 -15.70 28.81 12.83
CA PRO A 81 -16.53 30.01 12.77
C PRO A 81 -17.39 30.04 11.50
N GLU A 82 -16.77 29.80 10.36
CA GLU A 82 -17.44 29.79 9.07
C GLU A 82 -18.23 28.50 8.85
N PRO A 83 -19.55 28.56 8.56
CA PRO A 83 -20.35 27.36 8.28
C PRO A 83 -19.82 26.55 7.09
N ALA A 84 -19.17 27.18 6.12
CA ALA A 84 -18.59 26.50 4.96
C ALA A 84 -17.41 25.57 5.32
N ASP A 85 -16.76 25.81 6.46
CA ASP A 85 -15.63 25.03 6.95
C ASP A 85 -16.05 23.93 7.93
N ARG A 86 -17.36 23.75 8.15
CA ARG A 86 -17.95 22.67 8.96
C ARG A 86 -18.34 21.49 8.07
N TYR A 87 -18.62 20.35 8.70
CA TYR A 87 -19.23 19.21 8.01
C TYR A 87 -20.56 19.60 7.37
N ALA A 88 -20.80 19.11 6.16
CA ALA A 88 -22.01 19.43 5.39
C ALA A 88 -23.26 18.70 5.93
N SER A 89 -23.07 17.60 6.68
CA SER A 89 -24.17 16.80 7.22
C SER A 89 -23.80 16.05 8.51
N GLY A 90 -24.82 15.68 9.29
CA GLY A 90 -24.64 14.81 10.46
C GLY A 90 -24.10 13.42 10.13
N ALA A 91 -24.35 12.92 8.92
CA ALA A 91 -23.78 11.66 8.46
C ALA A 91 -22.24 11.75 8.33
N GLU A 92 -21.74 12.90 7.89
CA GLU A 92 -20.30 13.16 7.75
C GLU A 92 -19.61 13.27 9.12
N LEU A 93 -20.22 13.98 10.09
CA LEU A 93 -19.72 14.02 11.46
C LEU A 93 -19.77 12.64 12.14
N ALA A 94 -20.90 11.93 12.04
CA ALA A 94 -21.05 10.60 12.62
C ALA A 94 -19.98 9.63 12.09
N HIS A 95 -19.62 9.76 10.81
CA HIS A 95 -18.54 8.99 10.21
C HIS A 95 -17.19 9.28 10.88
N GLN A 96 -16.82 10.55 11.06
CA GLN A 96 -15.57 10.92 11.72
C GLN A 96 -15.51 10.44 13.18
N LEU A 97 -16.65 10.45 13.88
CA LEU A 97 -16.76 9.91 15.23
C LEU A 97 -16.60 8.37 15.24
N GLN A 98 -17.22 7.64 14.31
CA GLN A 98 -17.05 6.18 14.20
C GLN A 98 -15.58 5.81 13.92
N LEU A 99 -14.90 6.57 13.08
CA LEU A 99 -13.47 6.40 12.81
C LEU A 99 -12.62 6.56 14.06
N SER A 100 -13.00 7.47 14.96
CA SER A 100 -12.28 7.68 16.21
C SER A 100 -12.38 6.50 17.19
N LEU A 101 -13.43 5.68 17.07
CA LEU A 101 -13.67 4.50 17.92
C LEU A 101 -12.92 3.25 17.44
N ASP A 102 -12.63 3.14 16.14
CA ASP A 102 -11.90 2.01 15.58
C ASP A 102 -10.39 2.17 15.79
N ARG A 103 -9.85 1.50 16.81
CA ARG A 103 -8.41 1.53 17.12
C ARG A 103 -7.52 1.14 15.94
N THR A 104 -7.94 0.16 15.13
CA THR A 104 -7.12 -0.32 14.01
C THR A 104 -7.10 0.70 12.88
N ALA A 105 -8.26 1.26 12.52
CA ALA A 105 -8.38 2.32 11.52
C ALA A 105 -7.66 3.61 11.98
N ARG A 106 -7.84 4.00 13.25
CA ARG A 106 -7.14 5.13 13.87
C ARG A 106 -5.63 4.94 13.83
N ASP A 107 -5.11 3.81 14.29
CA ASP A 107 -3.66 3.57 14.34
C ASP A 107 -3.03 3.40 12.93
N LEU A 108 -3.85 3.25 11.88
CA LEU A 108 -3.42 3.28 10.49
C LEU A 108 -3.31 4.72 9.98
N VAL A 109 -4.34 5.55 10.18
CA VAL A 109 -4.40 6.95 9.68
C VAL A 109 -3.55 7.88 10.54
N ASP A 110 -3.55 7.66 11.86
CA ASP A 110 -2.85 8.48 12.84
C ASP A 110 -2.10 7.63 13.88
N PRO A 111 -0.89 7.14 13.54
CA PRO A 111 -0.12 6.29 14.41
C PRO A 111 0.47 7.07 15.61
N PRO A 112 0.60 6.46 16.81
CA PRO A 112 1.20 7.11 17.97
C PRO A 112 2.59 7.68 17.66
N ALA A 113 2.91 8.89 18.15
CA ALA A 113 4.12 9.65 17.79
C ALA A 113 5.44 8.89 17.99
N ARG A 114 5.50 7.97 18.96
CA ARG A 114 6.69 7.15 19.27
C ARG A 114 6.75 5.81 18.51
N SER A 115 5.77 5.52 17.67
CA SER A 115 5.70 4.25 16.93
C SER A 115 6.62 4.23 15.70
N ILE A 116 7.05 3.03 15.31
CA ILE A 116 7.77 2.81 14.04
C ILE A 116 6.92 3.30 12.85
N ARG A 117 5.58 3.21 12.95
CA ARG A 117 4.65 3.73 11.94
C ARG A 117 4.78 5.24 11.74
N ALA A 118 4.77 6.01 12.83
CA ALA A 118 4.95 7.47 12.76
C ALA A 118 6.31 7.85 12.16
N ARG A 119 7.39 7.14 12.51
CA ARG A 119 8.75 7.42 12.00
C ARG A 119 8.87 7.27 10.48
N PHE A 120 8.13 6.34 9.89
CA PHE A 120 8.19 6.02 8.46
C PHE A 120 6.97 6.52 7.66
N ARG A 121 6.04 7.23 8.30
CA ARG A 121 4.86 7.80 7.64
C ARG A 121 5.30 8.69 6.48
N MET A 122 4.82 8.35 5.27
CA MET A 122 5.06 9.09 4.03
C MET A 122 6.55 9.27 3.67
N ARG A 123 7.45 8.43 4.22
CA ARG A 123 8.89 8.48 3.90
C ARG A 123 9.22 7.51 2.75
N PRO A 124 9.97 7.94 1.71
CA PRO A 124 10.56 7.03 0.73
C PRO A 124 11.49 6.08 1.46
N MET A 125 11.03 4.84 1.63
CA MET A 125 11.85 3.78 2.19
C MET A 125 12.44 2.95 1.05
N PRO A 126 13.72 2.55 1.17
CA PRO A 126 14.35 1.62 0.23
C PRO A 126 13.67 0.24 0.24
N VAL A 127 12.69 -0.01 1.12
CA VAL A 127 11.92 -1.28 1.21
C VAL A 127 11.32 -1.69 -0.12
N VAL A 128 10.76 -0.79 -0.92
CA VAL A 128 10.18 -1.14 -2.23
C VAL A 128 11.28 -1.65 -3.18
N THR A 129 12.39 -0.93 -3.26
CA THR A 129 13.54 -1.30 -4.10
C THR A 129 14.20 -2.58 -3.61
N LEU A 130 14.43 -2.72 -2.30
CA LEU A 130 15.04 -3.88 -1.68
C LEU A 130 14.17 -5.14 -1.83
N SER A 131 12.86 -5.02 -1.65
CA SER A 131 11.93 -6.14 -1.82
C SER A 131 11.84 -6.57 -3.27
N SER A 132 11.82 -5.62 -4.21
CA SER A 132 11.87 -5.92 -5.64
C SER A 132 13.18 -6.62 -6.01
N ALA A 133 14.32 -6.14 -5.51
CA ALA A 133 15.62 -6.79 -5.72
C ALA A 133 15.66 -8.20 -5.11
N LEU A 134 15.08 -8.40 -3.93
CA LEU A 134 15.03 -9.69 -3.26
C LEU A 134 14.24 -10.73 -4.07
N GLY A 135 13.05 -10.39 -4.57
CA GLY A 135 12.27 -11.30 -5.40
C GLY A 135 13.04 -11.74 -6.65
N GLN A 136 13.66 -10.77 -7.32
CA GLN A 136 14.48 -11.02 -8.50
C GLN A 136 15.70 -11.91 -8.20
N LEU A 137 16.38 -11.65 -7.07
CA LEU A 137 17.51 -12.45 -6.60
C LEU A 137 17.10 -13.90 -6.33
N LEU A 138 15.97 -14.13 -5.63
CA LEU A 138 15.49 -15.47 -5.32
C LEU A 138 15.14 -16.27 -6.59
N GLY A 139 14.46 -15.64 -7.55
CA GLY A 139 14.19 -16.25 -8.85
C GLY A 139 15.48 -16.59 -9.60
N GLY A 140 16.47 -15.69 -9.59
CA GLY A 140 17.77 -15.91 -10.23
C GLY A 140 18.58 -17.04 -9.58
N LEU A 141 18.61 -17.11 -8.24
CA LEU A 141 19.27 -18.18 -7.51
C LEU A 141 18.63 -19.55 -7.80
N TYR A 142 17.30 -19.61 -7.91
CA TYR A 142 16.61 -20.82 -8.30
C TYR A 142 17.03 -21.28 -9.70
N LEU A 143 17.04 -20.38 -10.69
CA LEU A 143 17.50 -20.73 -12.04
C LEU A 143 18.96 -21.13 -12.11
N MET A 144 19.83 -20.47 -11.34
CA MET A 144 21.24 -20.84 -11.28
C MET A 144 21.42 -22.26 -10.71
N GLY A 145 20.68 -22.60 -9.65
CA GLY A 145 20.69 -23.93 -9.05
C GLY A 145 20.05 -25.01 -9.92
N HIS A 146 19.07 -24.65 -10.76
CA HIS A 146 18.28 -25.60 -11.55
C HIS A 146 18.71 -25.66 -13.02
N ASN A 147 18.49 -24.58 -13.78
CA ASN A 147 18.69 -24.55 -15.23
C ASN A 147 20.16 -24.49 -15.61
N THR A 148 20.96 -23.63 -14.95
CA THR A 148 22.38 -23.48 -15.30
C THR A 148 23.14 -24.78 -15.08
N ARG A 149 22.88 -25.50 -13.98
CA ARG A 149 23.49 -26.82 -13.72
C ARG A 149 23.12 -27.85 -14.79
N LEU A 150 21.84 -27.95 -15.17
CA LEU A 150 21.41 -28.86 -16.24
C LEU A 150 22.10 -28.57 -17.58
N LEU A 151 22.17 -27.28 -17.95
CA LEU A 151 22.79 -26.86 -19.20
C LEU A 151 24.30 -27.04 -19.19
N GLN A 152 24.96 -26.92 -18.04
CA GLN A 152 26.39 -27.18 -17.89
C GLN A 152 26.78 -28.62 -18.26
N HIS A 153 25.90 -29.58 -17.97
CA HIS A 153 26.09 -30.99 -18.33
C HIS A 153 25.67 -31.34 -19.75
N THR A 154 24.95 -30.45 -20.45
CA THR A 154 24.36 -30.73 -21.78
C THR A 154 25.05 -29.97 -22.91
N LEU A 155 25.49 -28.73 -22.64
CA LEU A 155 26.02 -27.81 -23.65
C LEU A 155 27.54 -27.80 -23.67
N THR A 156 28.12 -27.46 -24.82
CA THR A 156 29.55 -27.17 -24.95
C THR A 156 29.93 -25.88 -24.22
N ALA A 157 31.20 -25.74 -23.81
CA ALA A 157 31.68 -24.55 -23.09
C ALA A 157 31.49 -23.24 -23.89
N SER A 158 31.61 -23.29 -25.21
CA SER A 158 31.37 -22.12 -26.09
C SER A 158 29.90 -21.71 -26.12
N ALA A 159 28.98 -22.69 -26.19
CA ALA A 159 27.55 -22.43 -26.13
C ALA A 159 27.14 -21.85 -24.76
N GLN A 160 27.70 -22.38 -23.66
CA GLN A 160 27.48 -21.84 -22.32
C GLN A 160 27.94 -20.39 -22.20
N THR A 161 29.17 -20.09 -22.65
CA THR A 161 29.73 -18.73 -22.64
C THR A 161 28.84 -17.75 -23.41
N GLY A 162 28.28 -18.18 -24.55
CA GLY A 162 27.34 -17.38 -25.32
C GLY A 162 26.03 -17.07 -24.57
N LEU A 163 25.49 -18.06 -23.85
CA LEU A 163 24.29 -17.88 -23.02
C LEU A 163 24.56 -16.95 -21.83
N ASP A 164 25.71 -17.07 -21.18
CA ASP A 164 26.09 -16.23 -20.03
C ASP A 164 26.27 -14.76 -20.44
N HIS A 165 26.90 -14.52 -21.60
CA HIS A 165 27.00 -13.17 -22.17
C HIS A 165 25.62 -12.60 -22.51
N LEU A 166 24.75 -13.39 -23.14
CA LEU A 166 23.39 -12.96 -23.45
C LEU A 166 22.59 -12.63 -22.19
N ALA A 167 22.65 -13.49 -21.16
CA ALA A 167 21.99 -13.27 -19.89
C ALA A 167 22.47 -11.96 -19.24
N THR A 168 23.78 -11.70 -19.27
CA THR A 168 24.37 -10.46 -18.76
C THR A 168 23.83 -9.23 -19.49
N ILE A 169 23.74 -9.27 -20.82
CA ILE A 169 23.19 -8.16 -21.62
C ILE A 169 21.70 -7.94 -21.32
N VAL A 170 20.91 -9.01 -21.27
CA VAL A 170 19.47 -8.94 -20.96
C VAL A 170 19.23 -8.32 -19.58
N ILE A 171 20.03 -8.72 -18.58
CA ILE A 171 20.00 -8.14 -17.23
C ILE A 171 20.41 -6.66 -17.27
N ALA A 172 21.53 -6.34 -17.90
CA ALA A 172 22.09 -4.98 -17.94
C ALA A 172 21.16 -3.96 -18.63
N LEU A 173 20.37 -4.39 -19.63
CA LEU A 173 19.40 -3.53 -20.32
C LEU A 173 18.02 -3.59 -19.67
N GLY A 174 17.57 -4.77 -19.26
CA GLY A 174 16.23 -5.01 -18.74
C GLY A 174 15.99 -4.30 -17.40
N TYR A 175 16.94 -4.34 -16.48
CA TYR A 175 16.77 -3.72 -15.16
C TYR A 175 16.63 -2.19 -15.24
N PRO A 176 17.53 -1.43 -15.91
CA PRO A 176 17.37 0.01 -16.05
C PRO A 176 16.06 0.40 -16.75
N LEU A 177 15.65 -0.34 -17.79
CA LEU A 177 14.39 -0.10 -18.49
C LEU A 177 13.18 -0.30 -17.57
N GLY A 178 13.14 -1.42 -16.85
CA GLY A 178 12.08 -1.73 -15.89
C GLY A 178 12.01 -0.70 -14.75
N VAL A 179 13.16 -0.31 -14.20
CA VAL A 179 13.26 0.73 -13.16
C VAL A 179 12.76 2.07 -13.70
N GLY A 180 13.20 2.50 -14.89
CA GLY A 180 12.74 3.74 -15.52
C GLY A 180 11.23 3.77 -15.73
N LEU A 181 10.66 2.67 -16.23
CA LEU A 181 9.21 2.53 -16.41
C LEU A 181 8.46 2.61 -15.08
N LEU A 182 8.94 1.93 -14.05
CA LEU A 182 8.32 1.95 -12.72
C LEU A 182 8.43 3.32 -12.04
N LEU A 183 9.56 4.00 -12.17
CA LEU A 183 9.72 5.38 -11.69
C LEU A 183 8.72 6.32 -12.38
N TYR A 184 8.49 6.16 -13.68
CA TYR A 184 7.51 6.95 -14.42
C TYR A 184 6.07 6.64 -14.00
N TRP A 185 5.69 5.35 -13.92
CA TRP A 185 4.33 4.91 -13.57
C TRP A 185 3.97 5.06 -12.10
N CYS A 186 4.93 4.97 -11.19
CA CYS A 186 4.72 5.12 -9.74
C CYS A 186 5.15 6.50 -9.22
N ARG A 187 5.44 7.48 -10.11
CA ARG A 187 5.95 8.79 -9.70
C ARG A 187 5.07 9.48 -8.65
N LEU A 188 3.75 9.40 -8.76
CA LEU A 188 2.83 10.03 -7.82
C LEU A 188 2.84 9.37 -6.44
N VAL A 189 3.15 8.07 -6.38
CA VAL A 189 3.32 7.33 -5.12
C VAL A 189 4.47 7.93 -4.32
N PHE A 190 5.51 8.50 -4.95
CA PHE A 190 6.65 9.10 -4.25
C PHE A 190 6.57 10.62 -4.11
N LEU A 191 6.19 11.32 -5.19
CA LEU A 191 6.22 12.78 -5.27
C LEU A 191 5.16 13.43 -4.38
N ILE A 192 3.94 12.86 -4.32
CA ILE A 192 2.84 13.45 -3.55
C ILE A 192 3.09 13.30 -2.03
N PRO A 193 3.48 12.12 -1.51
CA PRO A 193 3.80 12.01 -0.09
C PRO A 193 4.99 12.87 0.35
N ASP A 194 6.03 13.00 -0.48
CA ASP A 194 7.17 13.89 -0.17
C ASP A 194 6.74 15.37 -0.17
N GLY A 195 5.88 15.77 -1.12
CA GLY A 195 5.33 17.11 -1.16
C GLY A 195 4.47 17.44 0.06
N LEU A 196 3.54 16.54 0.43
CA LEU A 196 2.71 16.67 1.63
C LEU A 196 3.56 16.79 2.90
N ARG A 197 4.64 16.00 3.01
CA ARG A 197 5.61 16.10 4.11
C ARG A 197 6.34 17.44 4.19
N ARG A 198 6.51 18.13 3.05
CA ARG A 198 7.09 19.47 2.97
C ARG A 198 6.03 20.57 3.09
N GLY A 199 4.79 20.22 3.45
CA GLY A 199 3.69 21.17 3.65
C GLY A 199 2.98 21.62 2.36
N LYS A 200 3.24 20.99 1.21
CA LYS A 200 2.49 21.29 -0.02
C LYS A 200 1.06 20.79 0.10
N ARG A 201 0.11 21.58 -0.38
CA ARG A 201 -1.30 21.18 -0.55
C ARG A 201 -1.55 20.77 -2.00
N TYR A 202 -2.41 19.79 -2.20
CA TYR A 202 -2.81 19.27 -3.50
C TYR A 202 -4.33 19.31 -3.62
N ASP A 203 -4.83 19.45 -4.84
CA ASP A 203 -6.27 19.36 -5.13
C ASP A 203 -6.76 17.91 -5.00
N GLU A 204 -8.05 17.73 -4.78
CA GLU A 204 -8.65 16.40 -4.53
C GLU A 204 -8.46 15.46 -5.72
N ALA A 205 -8.45 15.94 -6.97
CA ALA A 205 -8.24 15.09 -8.13
C ALA A 205 -6.82 14.50 -8.15
N THR A 206 -5.80 15.29 -7.78
CA THR A 206 -4.42 14.81 -7.64
C THR A 206 -4.29 13.81 -6.49
N LEU A 207 -4.92 14.06 -5.34
CA LEU A 207 -4.92 13.14 -4.20
C LEU A 207 -5.63 11.81 -4.53
N ALA A 208 -6.78 11.86 -5.20
CA ALA A 208 -7.50 10.68 -5.67
C ALA A 208 -6.67 9.84 -6.65
N ARG A 209 -5.95 10.49 -7.58
CA ARG A 209 -5.03 9.77 -8.49
C ARG A 209 -3.85 9.17 -7.74
N ALA A 210 -3.28 9.88 -6.77
CA ALA A 210 -2.21 9.35 -5.92
C ALA A 210 -2.68 8.13 -5.11
N ARG A 211 -3.89 8.16 -4.54
CA ARG A 211 -4.52 7.01 -3.87
C ARG A 211 -4.69 5.82 -4.81
N ALA A 212 -5.19 6.06 -6.03
CA ALA A 212 -5.32 5.04 -7.07
C ALA A 212 -3.99 4.37 -7.42
N ASP A 213 -2.96 5.18 -7.69
CA ASP A 213 -1.63 4.72 -8.07
C ASP A 213 -0.96 3.94 -6.93
N THR A 214 -1.19 4.38 -5.69
CA THR A 214 -0.72 3.74 -4.46
C THR A 214 -1.32 2.33 -4.32
N LEU A 215 -2.62 2.16 -4.51
CA LEU A 215 -3.29 0.84 -4.46
C LEU A 215 -2.94 -0.07 -5.66
N ALA A 216 -2.47 0.49 -6.77
CA ALA A 216 -2.03 -0.27 -7.95
C ALA A 216 -0.52 -0.54 -7.99
N CYS A 217 0.27 0.05 -7.07
CA CYS A 217 1.72 0.02 -7.12
C CYS A 217 2.29 -1.41 -7.09
N GLY A 218 1.81 -2.25 -6.18
CA GLY A 218 2.24 -3.65 -6.08
C GLY A 218 2.01 -4.43 -7.38
N ASP A 219 0.86 -4.25 -8.02
CA ASP A 219 0.53 -4.92 -9.29
C ASP A 219 1.38 -4.40 -10.46
N ARG A 220 1.67 -3.10 -10.51
CA ARG A 220 2.53 -2.53 -11.56
C ARG A 220 3.93 -3.10 -11.48
N ILE A 221 4.51 -3.18 -10.27
CA ILE A 221 5.84 -3.76 -10.07
C ILE A 221 5.83 -5.25 -10.41
N ALA A 222 4.83 -6.00 -9.93
CA ALA A 222 4.66 -7.41 -10.26
C ALA A 222 4.54 -7.65 -11.77
N GLY A 223 3.73 -6.83 -12.47
CA GLY A 223 3.53 -6.93 -13.91
C GLY A 223 4.80 -6.63 -14.71
N VAL A 224 5.56 -5.60 -14.34
CA VAL A 224 6.86 -5.28 -14.98
C VAL A 224 7.85 -6.41 -14.74
N ALA A 225 7.96 -6.93 -13.52
CA ALA A 225 8.82 -8.06 -13.21
C ALA A 225 8.44 -9.29 -14.05
N PHE A 226 7.18 -9.72 -14.00
CA PHE A 226 6.69 -10.89 -14.75
C PHE A 226 6.94 -10.77 -16.26
N THR A 227 6.65 -9.59 -16.83
CA THR A 227 6.89 -9.33 -18.26
C THR A 227 8.38 -9.42 -18.59
N GLY A 228 9.24 -8.84 -17.75
CA GLY A 228 10.70 -8.94 -17.92
C GLY A 228 11.19 -10.38 -17.92
N TRP A 229 10.69 -11.22 -17.00
CA TRP A 229 10.99 -12.65 -16.96
C TRP A 229 10.51 -13.40 -18.21
N LEU A 230 9.30 -13.13 -18.71
CA LEU A 230 8.81 -13.77 -19.93
C LEU A 230 9.58 -13.35 -21.19
N VAL A 231 9.98 -12.07 -21.27
CA VAL A 231 10.83 -11.59 -22.37
C VAL A 231 12.21 -12.24 -22.30
N ALA A 232 12.81 -12.33 -21.10
CA ALA A 232 14.07 -13.02 -20.89
C ALA A 232 13.98 -14.51 -21.28
N LEU A 233 12.89 -15.19 -20.94
CA LEU A 233 12.60 -16.56 -21.36
C LEU A 233 12.56 -16.66 -22.89
N GLY A 234 11.82 -15.79 -23.58
CA GLY A 234 11.74 -15.79 -25.04
C GLY A 234 13.10 -15.62 -25.71
N ILE A 235 13.89 -14.64 -25.25
CA ILE A 235 15.25 -14.40 -25.74
C ILE A 235 16.15 -15.62 -25.49
N PHE A 236 16.07 -16.19 -24.29
CA PHE A 236 16.83 -17.38 -23.90
C PHE A 236 16.49 -18.60 -24.78
N LEU A 237 15.20 -18.87 -25.03
CA LEU A 237 14.76 -20.00 -25.87
C LEU A 237 15.20 -19.84 -27.33
N ILE A 238 15.12 -18.62 -27.88
CA ILE A 238 15.59 -18.33 -29.25
C ILE A 238 17.08 -18.61 -29.37
N GLN A 239 17.88 -18.19 -28.39
CA GLN A 239 19.31 -18.46 -28.39
C GLN A 239 19.60 -19.95 -28.24
N LEU A 240 18.91 -20.62 -27.31
CA LEU A 240 19.11 -22.02 -27.03
C LEU A 240 18.85 -22.89 -28.26
N HIS A 241 17.75 -22.63 -28.98
CA HIS A 241 17.38 -23.33 -30.20
C HIS A 241 18.40 -23.15 -31.34
N ARG A 242 19.16 -22.04 -31.35
CA ARG A 242 20.24 -21.81 -32.32
C ARG A 242 21.55 -22.51 -31.95
N THR A 243 21.75 -22.77 -30.67
CA THR A 243 23.03 -23.28 -30.14
C THR A 243 23.04 -24.78 -29.88
N ALA A 244 21.88 -25.40 -29.63
CA ALA A 244 21.79 -26.81 -29.30
C ALA A 244 20.44 -27.40 -29.71
N ASP A 245 20.49 -28.68 -30.07
CA ASP A 245 19.30 -29.49 -30.24
C ASP A 245 19.02 -30.22 -28.92
N LEU A 246 17.91 -29.86 -28.27
CA LEU A 246 17.54 -30.37 -26.95
C LEU A 246 16.30 -31.24 -27.04
N SER A 247 16.25 -32.27 -26.20
CA SER A 247 15.03 -33.07 -26.06
C SER A 247 13.83 -32.20 -25.64
N ALA A 248 12.64 -32.56 -26.12
CA ALA A 248 11.41 -31.86 -25.78
C ALA A 248 11.14 -31.83 -24.26
N GLY A 249 11.52 -32.89 -23.53
CA GLY A 249 11.41 -32.95 -22.07
C GLY A 249 12.30 -31.91 -21.38
N LEU A 250 13.58 -31.82 -21.76
CA LEU A 250 14.48 -30.80 -21.20
C LEU A 250 13.98 -29.38 -21.51
N LEU A 251 13.51 -29.13 -22.74
CA LEU A 251 12.95 -27.83 -23.10
C LEU A 251 11.72 -27.47 -22.26
N ALA A 252 10.79 -28.42 -22.08
CA ALA A 252 9.61 -28.25 -21.23
C ALA A 252 10.00 -27.95 -19.77
N ASN A 253 10.99 -28.65 -19.23
CA ASN A 253 11.52 -28.39 -17.89
C ASN A 253 12.08 -26.97 -17.77
N LEU A 254 12.92 -26.54 -18.71
CA LEU A 254 13.54 -25.21 -18.69
C LEU A 254 12.50 -24.09 -18.75
N ILE A 255 11.42 -24.27 -19.53
CA ILE A 255 10.30 -23.33 -19.60
C ILE A 255 9.56 -23.29 -18.26
N ALA A 256 9.19 -24.46 -17.73
CA ALA A 256 8.42 -24.56 -16.51
C ALA A 256 9.17 -23.99 -15.29
N SER A 257 10.46 -24.31 -15.14
CA SER A 257 11.31 -23.75 -14.09
C SER A 257 11.48 -22.23 -14.23
N HIS A 258 11.55 -21.69 -15.46
CA HIS A 258 11.60 -20.25 -15.67
C HIS A 258 10.30 -19.55 -15.25
N ILE A 259 9.15 -20.16 -15.52
CA ILE A 259 7.84 -19.65 -15.06
C ILE A 259 7.76 -19.70 -13.53
N VAL A 260 8.29 -20.76 -12.89
CA VAL A 260 8.39 -20.85 -11.42
C VAL A 260 9.28 -19.73 -10.86
N ALA A 261 10.43 -19.45 -11.49
CA ALA A 261 11.30 -18.34 -11.11
C ALA A 261 10.59 -16.98 -11.24
N ALA A 262 9.84 -16.77 -12.31
CA ALA A 262 9.02 -15.57 -12.51
C ALA A 262 7.96 -15.42 -11.41
N ALA A 263 7.28 -16.51 -11.05
CA ALA A 263 6.27 -16.52 -9.98
C ALA A 263 6.88 -16.21 -8.61
N VAL A 264 8.06 -16.76 -8.29
CA VAL A 264 8.85 -16.41 -7.09
C VAL A 264 9.12 -14.91 -7.06
N ALA A 265 9.67 -14.37 -8.14
CA ALA A 265 10.01 -12.96 -8.22
C ALA A 265 8.80 -12.04 -8.04
N VAL A 266 7.66 -12.40 -8.64
CA VAL A 266 6.40 -11.68 -8.54
C VAL A 266 5.87 -11.66 -7.10
N VAL A 267 5.73 -12.83 -6.47
CA VAL A 267 5.12 -12.96 -5.13
C VAL A 267 5.93 -12.21 -4.08
N TYR A 268 7.25 -12.40 -4.09
CA TYR A 268 8.14 -11.81 -3.08
C TYR A 268 8.44 -10.33 -3.33
N THR A 269 7.99 -9.80 -4.47
CA THR A 269 7.93 -8.36 -4.71
C THR A 269 6.58 -7.79 -4.30
N TYR A 270 5.48 -8.44 -4.69
CA TYR A 270 4.12 -7.94 -4.50
C TYR A 270 3.75 -7.74 -3.01
N PHE A 271 3.94 -8.76 -2.17
CA PHE A 271 3.46 -8.72 -0.78
C PHE A 271 4.18 -7.65 0.05
N PRO A 272 5.53 -7.57 0.06
CA PRO A 272 6.23 -6.53 0.82
C PRO A 272 5.91 -5.12 0.33
N VAL A 273 5.80 -4.90 -0.98
CA VAL A 273 5.45 -3.59 -1.55
C VAL A 273 4.04 -3.19 -1.11
N THR A 274 3.06 -4.07 -1.29
CA THR A 274 1.65 -3.79 -0.95
C THR A 274 1.49 -3.55 0.55
N PHE A 275 2.15 -4.35 1.37
CA PHE A 275 2.19 -4.18 2.82
C PHE A 275 2.77 -2.82 3.22
N PHE A 276 3.88 -2.44 2.60
CA PHE A 276 4.51 -1.17 2.90
C PHE A 276 3.62 0.01 2.49
N VAL A 277 3.09 -0.05 1.27
CA VAL A 277 2.30 1.03 0.70
C VAL A 277 0.98 1.24 1.47
N LEU A 278 0.29 0.17 1.88
CA LEU A 278 -0.95 0.29 2.65
C LEU A 278 -0.76 0.78 4.09
N ARG A 279 0.40 0.55 4.69
CA ARG A 279 0.64 0.93 6.10
C ARG A 279 1.29 2.29 6.28
N TRP A 280 2.10 2.73 5.32
CA TRP A 280 2.91 3.93 5.49
C TRP A 280 2.61 5.05 4.49
N TYR A 281 1.90 4.75 3.39
CA TYR A 281 1.62 5.72 2.32
C TYR A 281 0.14 6.02 2.20
N TYR A 282 -0.66 4.98 1.92
CA TYR A 282 -2.09 5.13 1.68
C TYR A 282 -2.84 5.86 2.82
N PRO A 283 -2.59 5.57 4.12
CA PRO A 283 -3.31 6.25 5.19
C PRO A 283 -3.00 7.75 5.26
N GLY A 284 -1.77 8.17 4.91
CA GLY A 284 -1.41 9.58 4.84
C GLY A 284 -2.10 10.31 3.68
N LEU A 285 -2.39 9.62 2.57
CA LEU A 285 -3.16 10.15 1.45
C LEU A 285 -4.66 10.23 1.77
N VAL A 286 -5.17 9.30 2.58
CA VAL A 286 -6.53 9.34 3.12
C VAL A 286 -6.67 10.48 4.14
N ALA A 287 -5.67 10.72 4.99
CA ALA A 287 -5.69 11.83 5.93
C ALA A 287 -5.64 13.22 5.26
N ALA A 288 -5.12 13.30 4.04
CA ALA A 288 -4.88 14.57 3.34
C ALA A 288 -6.05 15.02 2.45
N GLY A 289 -7.07 14.19 2.23
CA GLY A 289 -8.20 14.49 1.35
C GLY A 289 -9.41 13.60 1.63
N HIS A 290 -10.46 13.72 0.82
CA HIS A 290 -11.71 12.98 1.03
C HIS A 290 -11.69 11.63 0.33
N THR A 291 -12.18 10.58 1.00
CA THR A 291 -12.38 9.27 0.37
C THR A 291 -13.63 9.26 -0.50
N SER A 292 -13.59 8.50 -1.59
CA SER A 292 -14.74 8.32 -2.49
C SER A 292 -15.20 6.84 -2.57
N PRO A 293 -16.42 6.57 -3.05
CA PRO A 293 -16.86 5.19 -3.29
C PRO A 293 -15.95 4.40 -4.25
N GLU A 294 -15.25 5.08 -5.16
CA GLU A 294 -14.25 4.44 -6.02
C GLU A 294 -13.05 3.90 -5.23
N ASP A 295 -12.65 4.59 -4.16
CA ASP A 295 -11.55 4.14 -3.29
C ASP A 295 -11.92 2.83 -2.59
N THR A 296 -13.16 2.71 -2.10
CA THR A 296 -13.70 1.46 -1.53
C THR A 296 -13.70 0.32 -2.56
N ALA A 297 -14.14 0.58 -3.78
CA ALA A 297 -14.12 -0.42 -4.86
C ALA A 297 -12.69 -0.89 -5.16
N ARG A 298 -11.70 0.02 -5.19
CA ARG A 298 -10.29 -0.31 -5.39
C ARG A 298 -9.70 -1.11 -4.23
N LEU A 299 -10.05 -0.81 -2.99
CA LEU A 299 -9.65 -1.59 -1.82
C LEU A 299 -10.21 -3.02 -1.88
N ARG A 300 -11.49 -3.20 -2.29
CA ARG A 300 -12.07 -4.53 -2.53
C ARG A 300 -11.35 -5.29 -3.64
N LEU A 301 -11.02 -4.62 -4.73
CA LEU A 301 -10.25 -5.21 -5.83
C LEU A 301 -8.84 -5.60 -5.37
N LEU A 302 -8.19 -4.80 -4.53
CA LEU A 302 -6.89 -5.13 -3.96
C LEU A 302 -6.98 -6.39 -3.08
N ALA A 303 -7.97 -6.48 -2.19
CA ALA A 303 -8.19 -7.67 -1.36
C ALA A 303 -8.39 -8.95 -2.19
N ARG A 304 -9.19 -8.87 -3.27
CA ARG A 304 -9.39 -9.99 -4.20
C ARG A 304 -8.08 -10.40 -4.89
N ARG A 305 -7.31 -9.42 -5.38
CA ARG A 305 -6.02 -9.67 -6.05
C ARG A 305 -5.00 -10.28 -5.08
N SER A 306 -4.91 -9.80 -3.84
CA SER A 306 -4.00 -10.36 -2.84
C SER A 306 -4.25 -11.84 -2.55
N ARG A 307 -5.51 -12.31 -2.64
CA ARG A 307 -5.84 -13.75 -2.55
C ARG A 307 -5.31 -14.54 -3.72
N VAL A 308 -5.36 -13.98 -4.93
CA VAL A 308 -4.77 -14.60 -6.14
C VAL A 308 -3.26 -14.74 -5.99
N TYR A 309 -2.55 -13.68 -5.58
CA TYR A 309 -1.10 -13.75 -5.33
C TYR A 309 -0.75 -14.76 -4.23
N LEU A 310 -1.57 -14.90 -3.19
CA LEU A 310 -1.38 -15.93 -2.18
C LEU A 310 -1.52 -17.34 -2.77
N GLY A 311 -2.50 -17.55 -3.65
CA GLY A 311 -2.66 -18.81 -4.40
C GLY A 311 -1.45 -19.11 -5.28
N VAL A 312 -0.93 -18.10 -6.00
CA VAL A 312 0.33 -18.23 -6.77
C VAL A 312 1.49 -18.62 -5.84
N ALA A 313 1.66 -17.94 -4.71
CA ALA A 313 2.69 -18.25 -3.72
C ALA A 313 2.63 -19.70 -3.22
N ALA A 314 1.43 -20.19 -2.90
CA ALA A 314 1.20 -21.58 -2.48
C ALA A 314 1.53 -22.59 -3.58
N SER A 315 1.35 -22.20 -4.85
CA SER A 315 1.53 -23.07 -6.00
C SER A 315 2.99 -23.19 -6.45
N VAL A 316 3.83 -22.22 -6.13
CA VAL A 316 5.25 -22.17 -6.55
C VAL A 316 6.01 -23.46 -6.21
N PRO A 317 6.03 -23.97 -4.96
CA PRO A 317 6.77 -25.19 -4.65
C PRO A 317 6.16 -26.43 -5.32
N LEU A 318 4.82 -26.51 -5.39
CA LEU A 318 4.11 -27.65 -5.98
C LEU A 318 4.40 -27.77 -7.48
N ILE A 319 4.27 -26.67 -8.20
CA ILE A 319 4.56 -26.60 -9.64
C ILE A 319 6.05 -26.81 -9.88
N GLY A 320 6.93 -26.25 -9.05
CA GLY A 320 8.37 -26.43 -9.19
C GLY A 320 8.83 -27.88 -9.01
N VAL A 321 8.27 -28.60 -8.04
CA VAL A 321 8.53 -30.06 -7.88
C VAL A 321 8.02 -30.83 -9.08
N ALA A 322 6.78 -30.57 -9.52
CA ALA A 322 6.21 -31.25 -10.68
C ALA A 322 7.03 -30.99 -11.95
N ALA A 323 7.42 -29.74 -12.20
CA ALA A 323 8.27 -29.36 -13.32
C ALA A 323 9.62 -30.09 -13.26
N GLY A 324 10.30 -30.04 -12.11
CA GLY A 324 11.63 -30.61 -11.92
C GLY A 324 11.69 -32.14 -11.94
N LEU A 325 10.55 -32.84 -11.93
CA LEU A 325 10.50 -34.32 -11.96
C LEU A 325 9.83 -34.87 -13.21
N ALA A 326 8.76 -34.24 -13.71
CA ALA A 326 7.91 -34.82 -14.75
C ALA A 326 8.57 -34.93 -16.13
N PHE A 327 9.54 -34.05 -16.43
CA PHE A 327 10.10 -33.91 -17.78
C PHE A 327 11.57 -34.32 -17.90
N LEU A 328 12.20 -34.71 -16.80
CA LEU A 328 13.64 -35.01 -16.72
C LEU A 328 13.91 -36.52 -16.61
N SER A 329 15.02 -36.97 -17.17
CA SER A 329 15.52 -38.35 -16.96
C SER A 329 16.02 -38.55 -15.51
N PRO A 330 16.14 -39.80 -15.02
CA PRO A 330 16.65 -40.07 -13.67
C PRO A 330 18.02 -39.43 -13.37
N GLU A 331 18.93 -39.40 -14.35
CA GLU A 331 20.24 -38.75 -14.21
C GLU A 331 20.11 -37.23 -14.08
N GLN A 332 19.24 -36.62 -14.89
CA GLN A 332 18.97 -35.17 -14.83
C GLN A 332 18.28 -34.78 -13.53
N GLN A 333 17.39 -35.62 -13.01
CA GLN A 333 16.73 -35.40 -11.71
C GLN A 333 17.75 -35.34 -10.56
N GLN A 334 18.80 -36.17 -10.59
CA GLN A 334 19.86 -36.12 -9.58
C GLN A 334 20.63 -34.80 -9.61
N ILE A 335 20.82 -34.20 -10.78
CA ILE A 335 21.50 -32.89 -10.92
C ILE A 335 20.68 -31.77 -10.25
N VAL A 336 19.35 -31.80 -10.36
CA VAL A 336 18.50 -30.71 -9.88
C VAL A 336 17.91 -30.92 -8.49
N ILE A 337 18.09 -32.09 -7.88
CA ILE A 337 17.40 -32.45 -6.62
C ILE A 337 17.64 -31.43 -5.51
N GLU A 338 18.86 -30.91 -5.38
CA GLU A 338 19.20 -29.87 -4.38
C GLU A 338 18.38 -28.59 -4.59
N SER A 339 18.20 -28.16 -5.85
CA SER A 339 17.41 -26.97 -6.17
C SER A 339 15.92 -27.15 -5.88
N ILE A 340 15.39 -28.37 -6.10
CA ILE A 340 14.00 -28.70 -5.80
C ILE A 340 13.78 -28.72 -4.29
N VAL A 341 14.69 -29.36 -3.53
CA VAL A 341 14.63 -29.37 -2.06
C VAL A 341 14.73 -27.95 -1.50
N ALA A 342 15.67 -27.14 -2.01
CA ALA A 342 15.79 -25.74 -1.62
C ALA A 342 14.50 -24.96 -1.93
N LEU A 343 13.89 -25.16 -3.10
CA LEU A 343 12.60 -24.54 -3.45
C LEU A 343 11.49 -24.94 -2.47
N CYS A 344 11.42 -26.21 -2.04
CA CYS A 344 10.43 -26.64 -1.06
C CYS A 344 10.64 -26.02 0.31
N VAL A 345 11.87 -26.09 0.85
CA VAL A 345 12.17 -25.60 2.20
C VAL A 345 12.05 -24.08 2.28
N VAL A 346 12.73 -23.38 1.36
CA VAL A 346 12.69 -21.90 1.30
C VAL A 346 11.31 -21.43 0.89
N GLY A 347 10.67 -22.09 -0.07
CA GLY A 347 9.33 -21.77 -0.53
C GLY A 347 8.26 -21.94 0.55
N LEU A 348 8.35 -22.98 1.38
CA LEU A 348 7.44 -23.15 2.52
C LEU A 348 7.61 -22.03 3.55
N LEU A 349 8.85 -21.72 3.93
CA LEU A 349 9.13 -20.62 4.87
C LEU A 349 8.61 -19.28 4.31
N ALA A 350 8.91 -19.02 3.05
CA ALA A 350 8.53 -17.79 2.39
C ALA A 350 7.02 -17.70 2.14
N PHE A 351 6.33 -18.82 1.91
CA PHE A 351 4.87 -18.89 1.89
C PHE A 351 4.26 -18.59 3.26
N VAL A 352 4.80 -19.14 4.36
CA VAL A 352 4.33 -18.83 5.73
C VAL A 352 4.47 -17.33 6.03
N ILE A 353 5.58 -16.71 5.59
CA ILE A 353 5.78 -15.27 5.70
C ILE A 353 4.72 -14.52 4.87
N ALA A 354 4.52 -14.91 3.60
CA ALA A 354 3.52 -14.30 2.73
C ALA A 354 2.10 -14.44 3.28
N LEU A 355 1.76 -15.59 3.89
CA LEU A 355 0.48 -15.85 4.53
C LEU A 355 0.25 -14.93 5.74
N ARG A 356 1.26 -14.76 6.60
CA ARG A 356 1.19 -13.81 7.73
C ARG A 356 1.01 -12.38 7.25
N VAL A 357 1.76 -11.98 6.22
CA VAL A 357 1.62 -10.66 5.58
C VAL A 357 0.22 -10.51 4.99
N PHE A 358 -0.31 -11.53 4.32
CA PHE A 358 -1.65 -11.54 3.75
C PHE A 358 -2.74 -11.32 4.81
N TYR A 359 -2.74 -12.05 5.93
CA TYR A 359 -3.74 -11.83 6.98
C TYR A 359 -3.66 -10.42 7.57
N THR A 360 -2.44 -9.91 7.68
CA THR A 360 -2.21 -8.54 8.15
C THR A 360 -2.76 -7.53 7.15
N LEU A 361 -2.51 -7.72 5.86
CA LEU A 361 -3.04 -6.92 4.76
C LEU A 361 -4.57 -6.95 4.71
N ASP A 362 -5.17 -8.14 4.84
CA ASP A 362 -6.61 -8.32 4.81
C ASP A 362 -7.26 -7.56 5.98
N SER A 363 -6.70 -7.63 7.19
CA SER A 363 -7.15 -6.82 8.33
C SER A 363 -7.03 -5.31 8.07
N ASP A 364 -5.90 -4.84 7.53
CA ASP A 364 -5.70 -3.42 7.23
C ASP A 364 -6.66 -2.94 6.13
N LEU A 365 -6.91 -3.75 5.10
CA LEU A 365 -7.84 -3.45 4.01
C LEU A 365 -9.29 -3.37 4.51
N HIS A 366 -9.70 -4.25 5.43
CA HIS A 366 -11.02 -4.15 6.06
C HIS A 366 -11.15 -2.85 6.88
N ALA A 367 -10.12 -2.47 7.65
CA ALA A 367 -10.13 -1.21 8.39
C ALA A 367 -10.19 0.01 7.45
N LEU A 368 -9.39 0.03 6.39
CA LEU A 368 -9.40 1.12 5.39
C LEU A 368 -10.71 1.19 4.60
N ARG A 369 -11.38 0.07 4.35
CA ARG A 369 -12.71 0.08 3.71
C ARG A 369 -13.76 0.73 4.60
N ARG A 370 -13.78 0.44 5.90
CA ARG A 370 -14.67 1.12 6.85
C ARG A 370 -14.39 2.62 6.93
N ILE A 371 -13.13 3.03 6.70
CA ILE A 371 -12.79 4.44 6.56
C ILE A 371 -13.33 5.05 5.26
N ALA A 372 -13.28 4.32 4.15
CA ALA A 372 -13.72 4.85 2.87
C ALA A 372 -15.25 4.79 2.65
N ASP A 373 -15.92 3.77 3.19
CA ASP A 373 -17.37 3.58 3.15
C ASP A 373 -17.87 2.92 4.45
N PRO A 374 -18.60 3.65 5.32
CA PRO A 374 -19.08 3.12 6.59
C PRO A 374 -20.26 2.13 6.45
N ARG A 375 -20.82 1.92 5.26
CA ARG A 375 -21.92 0.95 5.02
C ARG A 375 -21.44 -0.44 4.59
N ASP A 376 -20.15 -0.60 4.35
CA ASP A 376 -19.46 -1.81 3.87
C ASP A 376 -18.87 -2.61 5.04
#